data_AF-A0A4Q3E775-F1
#
_entry.id   AF-A0A4Q3E775-F1
#
_cell.length_a   1.000
_cell.length_b   1.000
_cell.length_c   1.000
_cell.angle_alpha   90.00
_cell.angle_beta   90.00
_cell.angle_gamma   90.00
#
_symmetry.space_group_name_H-M   'P 1'
#
loop_
_entity.id
_entity.type
_entity.pdbx_description
1 polymer ?
#
loop_
_entity_poly.entity_id
_entity_poly.type
_entity_poly.pdbx_seq_one_letter_code
_entity_poly.pdbx_strand_id
1 'polypeptide(L)'
;MKWPLRLVIILLTNLLISVSASAQAPANDLCANAITLTSTATCTPVAGTVNNATYTTGVPSTCLGTQLYDVWYRFTAQSTNPVISLTGIGAGFLNPKVQVLGGICGTLTAVTNGCGLAATIETTPLNLVVGNSYFIRVFSTDAPIPTTDGGFNICVTDPVVPANDLCVNATPLTPASVYTPITNTVANATADAGAGCSGTVKYDVWYTFVAQSSNAIVSLTSPDVNFPTPRIQIFTGTCGALTQTFCNTAATAATTNHNFVAGTTYTIR
;
A
#
# COMPACT_ATOMS: atom_id res chain seq x y z
N MET A 1 86.66 -15.61 16.88
CA MET A 1 86.75 -14.91 18.19
C MET A 1 85.36 -14.32 18.47
N LYS A 2 84.68 -14.89 19.48
CA LYS A 2 83.53 -14.38 20.28
C LYS A 2 82.40 -13.59 19.58
N TRP A 3 81.22 -14.21 19.49
CA TRP A 3 79.89 -13.57 19.62
C TRP A 3 79.65 -13.15 21.10
N PRO A 4 78.71 -12.24 21.51
CA PRO A 4 77.28 -12.27 21.10
C PRO A 4 76.43 -10.95 21.20
N LEU A 5 75.12 -11.11 20.88
CA LEU A 5 73.93 -10.66 21.65
C LEU A 5 73.01 -9.54 21.07
N ARG A 6 71.90 -10.02 20.47
CA ARG A 6 70.48 -9.60 20.59
C ARG A 6 70.12 -8.10 20.58
N LEU A 7 69.30 -7.69 19.59
CA LEU A 7 68.04 -7.00 19.87
C LEU A 7 67.01 -7.25 18.76
N VAL A 8 65.88 -7.82 19.15
CA VAL A 8 64.67 -8.01 18.33
C VAL A 8 63.92 -6.69 18.33
N ILE A 9 63.67 -6.10 17.15
CA ILE A 9 62.57 -5.14 16.96
C ILE A 9 61.84 -5.56 15.69
N ILE A 10 60.76 -6.33 15.87
CA ILE A 10 59.75 -6.54 14.85
C ILE A 10 58.99 -5.21 14.75
N LEU A 11 59.26 -4.44 13.71
CA LEU A 11 58.49 -3.24 13.40
C LEU A 11 57.17 -3.67 12.74
N LEU A 12 56.23 -4.16 13.54
CA LEU A 12 54.81 -4.22 13.17
C LEU A 12 54.32 -2.77 13.20
N THR A 13 54.43 -2.08 12.06
CA THR A 13 53.70 -0.83 11.85
C THR A 13 52.22 -1.19 11.80
N ASN A 14 51.55 -1.06 12.95
CA ASN A 14 50.12 -0.88 13.02
C ASN A 14 49.80 0.38 12.20
N LEU A 15 49.41 0.18 10.94
CA LEU A 15 48.70 1.18 10.17
C LEU A 15 47.33 1.34 10.86
N LEU A 16 47.30 2.17 11.90
CA LEU A 16 46.07 2.81 12.35
C LEU A 16 45.60 3.65 11.18
N ILE A 17 44.78 3.04 10.32
CA ILE A 17 43.88 3.79 9.47
C ILE A 17 42.95 4.49 10.46
N SER A 18 43.31 5.71 10.85
CA SER A 18 42.35 6.67 11.37
C SER A 18 41.38 6.93 10.24
N VAL A 19 40.37 6.06 10.12
CA VAL A 19 39.15 6.37 9.40
C VAL A 19 38.60 7.57 10.15
N SER A 20 38.90 8.77 9.64
CA SER A 20 38.11 9.94 9.96
C SER A 20 36.68 9.48 9.72
N ALA A 21 35.88 9.38 10.78
CA ALA A 21 34.47 9.03 10.66
C ALA A 21 33.80 10.19 9.91
N SER A 22 33.95 10.20 8.57
CA SER A 22 33.16 11.04 7.70
C SER A 22 31.71 10.69 8.01
N ALA A 23 30.92 11.68 8.36
CA ALA A 23 29.51 11.48 8.67
C ALA A 23 28.86 10.71 7.51
N GLN A 24 28.55 9.43 7.74
CA GLN A 24 28.09 8.53 6.70
C GLN A 24 26.64 8.89 6.35
N ALA A 25 26.34 8.94 5.06
CA ALA A 25 24.97 9.08 4.59
C ALA A 25 24.08 7.92 5.12
N PRO A 26 22.76 8.12 5.23
CA PRO A 26 21.86 7.09 5.73
C PRO A 26 21.92 5.79 4.91
N ALA A 27 21.59 4.65 5.50
CA ALA A 27 21.65 3.36 4.78
C ALA A 27 20.76 3.33 3.52
N ASN A 28 19.68 4.10 3.54
CA ASN A 28 18.71 4.24 2.46
C ASN A 28 18.87 5.53 1.65
N ASP A 29 20.09 6.07 1.59
CA ASP A 29 20.44 7.26 0.80
C ASP A 29 20.13 7.10 -0.69
N LEU A 30 20.25 5.88 -1.22
CA LEU A 30 19.98 5.56 -2.62
C LEU A 30 18.78 4.64 -2.76
N CYS A 31 18.02 4.77 -3.86
CA CYS A 31 16.84 3.92 -4.10
C CYS A 31 17.13 2.42 -4.12
N ALA A 32 18.34 2.00 -4.49
CA ALA A 32 18.74 0.59 -4.48
C ALA A 32 18.68 -0.03 -3.06
N ASN A 33 18.87 0.80 -2.04
CA ASN A 33 18.89 0.42 -0.63
C ASN A 33 17.62 0.87 0.12
N ALA A 34 16.53 1.14 -0.60
CA ALA A 34 15.28 1.61 -0.01
C ALA A 34 14.82 0.67 1.13
N ILE A 35 14.55 1.25 2.30
CA ILE A 35 14.04 0.52 3.47
C ILE A 35 12.59 0.11 3.21
N THR A 36 12.27 -1.16 3.45
CA THR A 36 10.90 -1.65 3.34
C THR A 36 10.08 -1.21 4.54
N LEU A 37 8.98 -0.50 4.29
CA LEU A 37 7.97 -0.15 5.28
C LEU A 37 6.84 -1.17 5.27
N THR A 38 6.31 -1.43 6.45
CA THR A 38 5.06 -2.18 6.62
C THR A 38 3.88 -1.28 6.24
N SER A 39 3.02 -1.77 5.35
CA SER A 39 1.81 -1.09 4.89
C SER A 39 0.60 -1.69 5.59
N THR A 40 -0.01 -0.97 6.54
CA THR A 40 -1.07 -1.49 7.41
C THR A 40 -2.15 -0.45 7.71
N ALA A 41 -3.31 -0.90 8.18
CA ALA A 41 -4.43 -0.02 8.56
C ALA A 41 -4.10 0.98 9.68
N THR A 42 -3.05 0.72 10.46
CA THR A 42 -2.56 1.64 11.50
C THR A 42 -1.11 2.03 11.22
N CYS A 43 -0.79 3.29 11.50
CA CYS A 43 0.56 3.81 11.36
C CYS A 43 1.52 3.10 12.32
N THR A 44 2.55 2.47 11.77
CA THR A 44 3.68 1.91 12.53
C THR A 44 4.93 2.73 12.17
N PRO A 45 5.29 3.77 12.97
CA PRO A 45 6.33 4.71 12.60
C PRO A 45 7.71 4.05 12.56
N VAL A 46 8.45 4.32 11.48
CA VAL A 46 9.87 3.96 11.32
C VAL A 46 10.69 5.24 11.38
N ALA A 47 11.67 5.27 12.27
CA ALA A 47 12.58 6.40 12.38
C ALA A 47 13.49 6.49 11.15
N GLY A 48 13.69 7.71 10.66
CA GLY A 48 14.51 8.03 9.50
C GLY A 48 15.29 9.33 9.70
N THR A 49 16.26 9.57 8.83
CA THR A 49 16.99 10.84 8.80
C THR A 49 17.50 11.14 7.40
N VAL A 50 17.57 12.43 7.08
CA VAL A 50 18.25 12.98 5.90
C VAL A 50 19.63 13.55 6.23
N ASN A 51 20.15 13.32 7.44
CA ASN A 51 21.46 13.84 7.84
C ASN A 51 22.55 13.29 6.91
N ASN A 52 23.31 14.19 6.27
CA ASN A 52 24.37 13.87 5.30
C ASN A 52 23.88 13.09 4.07
N ALA A 53 22.58 13.11 3.80
CA ALA A 53 22.03 12.44 2.63
C ALA A 53 22.52 13.09 1.33
N THR A 54 22.69 12.27 0.29
CA THR A 54 23.07 12.69 -1.05
C THR A 54 21.85 12.70 -1.99
N TYR A 55 22.06 13.13 -3.23
CA TYR A 55 21.01 13.17 -4.23
C TYR A 55 21.04 11.92 -5.11
N THR A 56 19.92 11.22 -5.20
CA THR A 56 19.72 10.17 -6.21
C THR A 56 19.40 10.78 -7.58
N THR A 57 20.32 10.64 -8.53
CA THR A 57 20.14 11.10 -9.91
C THR A 57 19.14 10.24 -10.71
N GLY A 58 18.61 10.77 -11.83
CA GLY A 58 17.72 10.02 -12.71
C GLY A 58 16.28 9.86 -12.20
N VAL A 59 15.89 10.64 -11.19
CA VAL A 59 14.54 10.67 -10.64
C VAL A 59 13.68 11.67 -11.44
N PRO A 60 12.41 11.35 -11.75
CA PRO A 60 11.49 12.25 -12.47
C PRO A 60 11.48 13.69 -11.95
N SER A 61 11.48 14.65 -12.88
CA SER A 61 11.77 16.06 -12.59
C SER A 61 10.63 16.88 -12.02
N THR A 62 9.47 16.28 -11.74
CA THR A 62 8.22 16.97 -11.41
C THR A 62 8.26 17.78 -10.11
N CYS A 63 9.37 17.67 -9.35
CA CYS A 63 9.52 18.22 -8.01
C CYS A 63 10.92 18.76 -7.69
N LEU A 64 11.74 19.02 -8.69
CA LEU A 64 13.14 19.37 -8.48
C LEU A 64 13.32 20.84 -8.06
N GLY A 65 14.39 21.06 -7.29
CA GLY A 65 15.00 22.35 -6.99
C GLY A 65 16.51 22.24 -7.09
N THR A 66 17.24 23.27 -6.65
CA THR A 66 18.69 23.40 -6.88
C THR A 66 19.56 22.58 -5.94
N GLN A 67 19.19 22.45 -4.66
CA GLN A 67 19.89 21.62 -3.68
C GLN A 67 19.06 20.38 -3.39
N LEU A 68 19.58 19.18 -3.66
CA LEU A 68 18.79 17.96 -3.51
C LEU A 68 19.50 17.00 -2.56
N TYR A 69 18.73 16.42 -1.67
CA TYR A 69 19.13 15.26 -0.87
C TYR A 69 17.88 14.44 -0.63
N ASP A 70 18.02 13.12 -0.66
CA ASP A 70 16.90 12.21 -0.51
C ASP A 70 17.26 10.95 0.26
N VAL A 71 16.22 10.34 0.82
CA VAL A 71 16.28 9.00 1.36
C VAL A 71 15.06 8.22 0.89
N TRP A 72 15.22 6.91 0.80
CA TRP A 72 14.31 6.05 0.07
C TRP A 72 13.67 4.99 0.95
N TYR A 73 12.38 4.79 0.71
CA TYR A 73 11.61 3.71 1.30
C TYR A 73 10.84 2.99 0.20
N ARG A 74 10.32 1.81 0.50
CA ARG A 74 9.43 1.06 -0.38
C ARG A 74 8.35 0.36 0.42
N PHE A 75 7.21 0.11 -0.19
CA PHE A 75 6.12 -0.65 0.40
C PHE A 75 5.34 -1.37 -0.69
N THR A 76 4.53 -2.35 -0.30
CA THR A 76 3.58 -3.01 -1.19
C THR A 76 2.17 -2.53 -0.89
N ALA A 77 1.49 -1.96 -1.88
CA ALA A 77 0.17 -1.37 -1.72
C ALA A 77 -0.89 -2.43 -1.34
N GLN A 78 -1.68 -2.12 -0.31
CA GLN A 78 -2.84 -2.89 0.16
C GLN A 78 -4.17 -2.27 -0.30
N SER A 79 -4.15 -0.97 -0.64
CA SER A 79 -5.24 -0.23 -1.25
C SER A 79 -4.73 0.62 -2.42
N THR A 80 -5.66 1.20 -3.18
CA THR A 80 -5.31 2.10 -4.29
C THR A 80 -4.81 3.46 -3.82
N ASN A 81 -5.09 3.86 -2.57
CA ASN A 81 -4.81 5.20 -2.05
C ASN A 81 -4.32 5.15 -0.59
N PRO A 82 -3.15 4.56 -0.31
CA PRO A 82 -2.54 4.64 1.00
C PRO A 82 -2.18 6.08 1.37
N VAL A 83 -2.16 6.36 2.66
CA VAL A 83 -1.68 7.62 3.22
C VAL A 83 -0.24 7.46 3.69
N ILE A 84 0.64 8.34 3.22
CA ILE A 84 2.03 8.42 3.66
C ILE A 84 2.20 9.69 4.48
N SER A 85 2.66 9.54 5.72
CA SER A 85 2.83 10.64 6.66
C SER A 85 4.25 10.72 7.20
N LEU A 86 4.71 11.95 7.43
CA LEU A 86 5.93 12.23 8.17
C LEU A 86 5.59 12.97 9.46
N THR A 87 6.18 12.53 10.58
CA THR A 87 6.00 13.16 11.89
C THR A 87 7.34 13.31 12.60
N GLY A 88 7.40 14.10 13.69
CA GLY A 88 8.65 14.30 14.43
C GLY A 88 9.78 14.87 13.59
N ILE A 89 9.43 15.75 12.63
CA ILE A 89 10.36 16.38 11.71
C ILE A 89 11.29 17.30 12.51
N GLY A 90 12.60 17.00 12.48
CA GLY A 90 13.63 17.82 13.11
C GLY A 90 13.82 19.16 12.40
N ALA A 91 14.28 20.17 13.13
CA ALA A 91 14.37 21.55 12.62
C ALA A 91 15.42 21.72 11.52
N GLY A 92 16.37 20.78 11.41
CA GLY A 92 17.34 20.72 10.31
C GLY A 92 16.75 20.24 8.98
N PHE A 93 15.61 19.54 8.98
CA PHE A 93 14.96 19.09 7.75
C PHE A 93 14.01 20.16 7.20
N LEU A 94 14.58 21.10 6.45
CA LEU A 94 13.85 22.23 5.89
C LEU A 94 12.94 21.81 4.72
N ASN A 95 11.71 22.33 4.68
CA ASN A 95 10.70 22.09 3.63
C ASN A 95 10.65 20.64 3.12
N PRO A 96 10.39 19.68 4.03
CA PRO A 96 10.38 18.27 3.69
C PRO A 96 9.25 17.95 2.70
N LYS A 97 9.59 17.14 1.70
CA LYS A 97 8.72 16.72 0.61
C LYS A 97 8.72 15.20 0.51
N VAL A 98 7.61 14.67 0.02
CA VAL A 98 7.46 13.25 -0.26
C VAL A 98 6.98 13.06 -1.70
N GLN A 99 7.48 12.02 -2.36
CA GLN A 99 7.06 11.62 -3.71
C GLN A 99 6.91 10.09 -3.78
N VAL A 100 5.84 9.61 -4.42
CA VAL A 100 5.60 8.19 -4.67
C VAL A 100 5.96 7.86 -6.12
N LEU A 101 6.75 6.80 -6.31
CA LEU A 101 7.24 6.38 -7.61
C LEU A 101 7.04 4.88 -7.84
N GLY A 102 6.70 4.51 -9.07
CA GLY A 102 6.67 3.13 -9.55
C GLY A 102 7.92 2.76 -10.33
N GLY A 103 8.01 1.50 -10.74
CA GLY A 103 9.11 0.96 -11.54
C GLY A 103 10.26 0.42 -10.69
N ILE A 104 11.48 0.51 -11.23
CA ILE A 104 12.70 0.07 -10.57
C ILE A 104 13.69 1.23 -10.47
N CYS A 105 14.60 1.17 -9.50
CA CYS A 105 15.67 2.15 -9.34
C CYS A 105 16.47 2.28 -10.66
N GLY A 106 16.66 3.50 -11.15
CA GLY A 106 17.24 3.80 -12.47
C GLY A 106 16.24 4.04 -13.60
N THR A 107 15.00 3.53 -13.49
CA THR A 107 13.90 3.78 -14.45
C THR A 107 12.59 4.08 -13.72
N LEU A 108 12.66 4.93 -12.70
CA LEU A 108 11.51 5.28 -11.87
C LEU A 108 10.53 6.18 -12.64
N THR A 109 9.24 5.95 -12.41
CA THR A 109 8.16 6.78 -12.95
C THR A 109 7.36 7.40 -11.82
N ALA A 110 7.06 8.70 -11.90
CA ALA A 110 6.24 9.35 -10.88
C ALA A 110 4.80 8.79 -10.94
N VAL A 111 4.26 8.39 -9.79
CA VAL A 111 2.86 7.94 -9.68
C VAL A 111 1.91 9.14 -9.74
N THR A 112 2.33 10.27 -9.16
CA THR A 112 1.58 11.52 -9.18
C THR A 112 2.35 12.59 -9.95
N ASN A 113 1.62 13.56 -10.51
CA ASN A 113 2.19 14.70 -11.24
C ASN A 113 2.88 15.74 -10.32
N GLY A 114 3.15 15.41 -9.05
CA GLY A 114 3.75 16.32 -8.07
C GLY A 114 4.19 15.64 -6.78
N CYS A 115 4.62 16.45 -5.82
CA CYS A 115 5.09 16.04 -4.48
C CYS A 115 4.27 16.80 -3.45
N GLY A 116 3.93 16.13 -2.35
CA GLY A 116 3.28 16.77 -1.21
C GLY A 116 4.32 17.38 -0.27
N LEU A 117 3.94 18.48 0.39
CA LEU A 117 4.63 18.90 1.62
C LEU A 117 4.40 17.83 2.69
N ALA A 118 5.42 17.56 3.50
CA ALA A 118 5.52 16.42 4.40
C ALA A 118 4.43 16.25 5.46
N ALA A 119 3.57 17.26 5.70
CA ALA A 119 2.55 17.17 6.74
C ALA A 119 1.60 15.99 6.48
N THR A 120 1.14 15.82 5.24
CA THR A 120 0.56 14.56 4.74
C THR A 120 0.52 14.57 3.20
N ILE A 121 0.94 13.51 2.52
CA ILE A 121 0.47 13.29 1.13
C ILE A 121 -0.97 12.77 1.24
N GLU A 122 -1.92 13.66 1.44
CA GLU A 122 -3.35 13.38 1.45
C GLU A 122 -4.08 13.94 0.23
N THR A 123 -3.42 14.79 -0.57
CA THR A 123 -4.15 15.72 -1.44
C THR A 123 -4.47 15.21 -2.84
N THR A 124 -3.98 14.04 -3.24
CA THR A 124 -4.32 13.45 -4.55
C THR A 124 -4.44 11.93 -4.48
N PRO A 125 -5.46 11.33 -5.10
CA PRO A 125 -5.51 9.89 -5.30
C PRO A 125 -4.22 9.40 -5.97
N LEU A 126 -3.58 8.39 -5.37
CA LEU A 126 -2.39 7.73 -5.91
C LEU A 126 -2.76 6.71 -6.99
N ASN A 127 -3.96 6.13 -6.93
CA ASN A 127 -4.45 5.11 -7.86
C ASN A 127 -3.46 3.94 -8.06
N LEU A 128 -2.87 3.48 -6.96
CA LEU A 128 -1.94 2.36 -6.95
C LEU A 128 -2.64 1.06 -7.34
N VAL A 129 -1.93 0.18 -8.02
CA VAL A 129 -2.32 -1.23 -8.18
C VAL A 129 -1.96 -1.99 -6.89
N VAL A 130 -2.97 -2.58 -6.25
CA VAL A 130 -2.81 -3.42 -5.05
C VAL A 130 -1.90 -4.61 -5.35
N GLY A 131 -1.02 -4.95 -4.40
CA GLY A 131 -0.02 -6.01 -4.53
C GLY A 131 1.28 -5.59 -5.25
N ASN A 132 1.30 -4.46 -5.95
CA ASN A 132 2.53 -3.92 -6.51
C ASN A 132 3.36 -3.17 -5.47
N SER A 133 4.69 -3.19 -5.64
CA SER A 133 5.63 -2.41 -4.84
C SER A 133 5.87 -1.03 -5.42
N TYR A 134 5.92 -0.02 -4.55
CA TYR A 134 6.20 1.38 -4.88
C TYR A 134 7.31 1.92 -4.01
N PHE A 135 8.04 2.91 -4.53
CA PHE A 135 9.06 3.67 -3.81
C PHE A 135 8.45 4.95 -3.23
N ILE A 136 8.91 5.30 -2.04
CA ILE A 136 8.66 6.59 -1.41
C ILE A 136 10.00 7.30 -1.31
N ARG A 137 10.10 8.46 -1.94
CA ARG A 137 11.24 9.37 -1.82
C ARG A 137 10.91 10.45 -0.82
N VAL A 138 11.70 10.56 0.23
CA VAL A 138 11.64 11.64 1.23
C VAL A 138 12.81 12.57 0.98
N PHE A 139 12.57 13.85 0.71
CA PHE A 139 13.61 14.75 0.21
C PHE A 139 13.34 16.21 0.59
N SER A 140 14.35 17.06 0.36
CA SER A 140 14.16 18.51 0.29
C SER A 140 14.86 19.07 -0.94
N THR A 141 14.47 20.29 -1.29
CA THR A 141 15.08 21.11 -2.34
C THR A 141 15.93 22.25 -1.79
N ASP A 142 16.05 22.35 -0.46
CA ASP A 142 16.51 23.55 0.23
C ASP A 142 17.86 23.29 0.91
N ALA A 143 18.68 24.33 1.01
CA ALA A 143 19.96 24.27 1.70
C ALA A 143 19.83 24.78 3.15
N PRO A 144 20.72 24.35 4.06
CA PRO A 144 21.80 23.36 3.86
C PRO A 144 21.31 21.91 3.95
N ILE A 145 22.10 20.96 3.43
CA ILE A 145 21.93 19.54 3.79
C ILE A 145 22.22 19.43 5.30
N PRO A 146 21.29 18.92 6.12
CA PRO A 146 21.52 18.84 7.56
C PRO A 146 22.63 17.84 7.86
N THR A 147 23.51 18.19 8.79
CA THR A 147 24.47 17.25 9.39
C THR A 147 23.98 16.71 10.73
N THR A 148 22.99 17.39 11.33
CA THR A 148 22.31 17.07 12.59
C THR A 148 20.84 17.54 12.51
N ASP A 149 19.97 16.96 13.34
CA ASP A 149 18.56 17.35 13.46
C ASP A 149 17.73 17.28 12.16
N GLY A 150 18.18 16.51 11.17
CA GLY A 150 17.39 16.10 10.00
C GLY A 150 16.62 14.80 10.22
N GLY A 151 16.13 14.55 11.44
CA GLY A 151 15.38 13.33 11.80
C GLY A 151 13.89 13.44 11.45
N PHE A 152 13.22 12.30 11.27
CA PHE A 152 11.77 12.21 11.12
C PHE A 152 11.29 10.78 11.42
N ASN A 153 9.98 10.59 11.55
CA ASN A 153 9.32 9.29 11.50
C ASN A 153 8.46 9.21 10.24
N ILE A 154 8.45 8.05 9.59
CA ILE A 154 7.61 7.76 8.42
C ILE A 154 6.72 6.56 8.70
N CYS A 155 5.48 6.59 8.20
CA CYS A 155 4.65 5.39 8.10
C CYS A 155 3.75 5.43 6.86
N VAL A 156 3.28 4.24 6.48
CA VAL A 156 2.25 4.05 5.46
C VAL A 156 1.00 3.52 6.16
N THR A 157 -0.05 4.32 6.17
CA THR A 157 -1.39 3.90 6.61
C THR A 157 -2.18 3.46 5.39
N ASP A 158 -2.40 2.16 5.28
CA ASP A 158 -2.92 1.50 4.10
C ASP A 158 -3.96 0.44 4.52
N PRO A 159 -5.22 0.85 4.65
CA PRO A 159 -6.28 -0.05 5.06
C PRO A 159 -6.51 -1.12 3.97
N VAL A 160 -6.39 -2.40 4.34
CA VAL A 160 -6.59 -3.52 3.41
C VAL A 160 -8.04 -3.50 2.91
N VAL A 161 -8.21 -3.49 1.59
CA VAL A 161 -9.50 -3.70 0.94
C VAL A 161 -9.74 -5.19 0.70
N PRO A 162 -11.00 -5.66 0.67
CA PRO A 162 -11.29 -7.06 0.35
C PRO A 162 -10.80 -7.39 -1.06
N ALA A 163 -10.27 -8.60 -1.28
CA ALA A 163 -9.77 -9.01 -2.60
C ALA A 163 -10.86 -8.95 -3.70
N ASN A 164 -12.11 -9.13 -3.29
CA ASN A 164 -13.30 -9.10 -4.13
C ASN A 164 -14.07 -7.77 -4.04
N ASP A 165 -13.38 -6.68 -3.74
CA ASP A 165 -13.94 -5.32 -3.74
C ASP A 165 -14.52 -4.94 -5.10
N LEU A 166 -13.78 -5.20 -6.19
CA LEU A 166 -14.24 -4.92 -7.54
C LEU A 166 -14.96 -6.11 -8.16
N CYS A 167 -16.03 -5.86 -8.91
CA CYS A 167 -16.78 -6.90 -9.64
C CYS A 167 -15.89 -7.83 -10.47
N VAL A 168 -14.89 -7.28 -11.16
CA VAL A 168 -13.99 -8.07 -12.02
C VAL A 168 -13.14 -9.08 -11.24
N ASN A 169 -13.01 -8.88 -9.92
CA ASN A 169 -12.28 -9.74 -8.99
C ASN A 169 -13.22 -10.57 -8.11
N ALA A 170 -14.50 -10.72 -8.50
CA ALA A 170 -15.50 -11.43 -7.72
C ALA A 170 -15.03 -12.85 -7.34
N THR A 171 -15.09 -13.17 -6.04
CA THR A 171 -14.66 -14.47 -5.52
C THR A 171 -15.60 -15.59 -5.99
N PRO A 172 -15.11 -16.63 -6.67
CA PRO A 172 -15.94 -17.76 -7.05
C PRO A 172 -16.39 -18.57 -5.83
N LEU A 173 -17.69 -18.85 -5.75
CA LEU A 173 -18.31 -19.74 -4.80
C LEU A 173 -18.67 -21.04 -5.50
N THR A 174 -18.43 -22.15 -4.82
CA THR A 174 -18.86 -23.48 -5.27
C THR A 174 -20.13 -23.84 -4.52
N PRO A 175 -21.29 -23.94 -5.21
CA PRO A 175 -22.52 -24.41 -4.55
C PRO A 175 -22.33 -25.81 -3.98
N ALA A 176 -22.79 -26.01 -2.75
CA ALA A 176 -22.73 -27.27 -2.04
C ALA A 176 -24.12 -27.66 -1.52
N SER A 177 -24.36 -28.96 -1.38
CA SER A 177 -25.58 -29.50 -0.78
C SER A 177 -25.63 -29.35 0.74
N VAL A 178 -24.47 -29.11 1.36
CA VAL A 178 -24.32 -28.83 2.80
C VAL A 178 -23.96 -27.37 2.97
N TYR A 179 -24.62 -26.70 3.92
CA TYR A 179 -24.35 -25.29 4.23
C TYR A 179 -22.96 -25.13 4.85
N THR A 180 -22.02 -24.59 4.08
CA THR A 180 -20.67 -24.22 4.54
C THR A 180 -20.45 -22.72 4.30
N PRO A 181 -20.71 -21.87 5.30
CA PRO A 181 -20.56 -20.43 5.14
C PRO A 181 -19.09 -20.06 4.95
N ILE A 182 -18.85 -19.04 4.13
CA ILE A 182 -17.56 -18.35 4.06
C ILE A 182 -17.63 -17.07 4.89
N THR A 183 -16.50 -16.66 5.44
CA THR A 183 -16.36 -15.38 6.14
C THR A 183 -15.62 -14.39 5.24
N ASN A 184 -16.07 -13.14 5.23
CA ASN A 184 -15.43 -12.04 4.52
C ASN A 184 -15.75 -10.71 5.22
N THR A 185 -15.19 -9.61 4.72
CA THR A 185 -15.38 -8.26 5.24
C THR A 185 -15.74 -7.28 4.12
N VAL A 186 -16.45 -6.21 4.49
CA VAL A 186 -16.69 -5.02 3.65
C VAL A 186 -15.86 -3.83 4.13
N ALA A 187 -14.98 -4.03 5.11
CA ALA A 187 -14.14 -2.96 5.64
C ALA A 187 -13.26 -2.38 4.53
N ASN A 188 -13.32 -1.06 4.35
CA ASN A 188 -12.59 -0.31 3.34
C ASN A 188 -12.94 -0.62 1.88
N ALA A 189 -13.94 -1.47 1.64
CA ALA A 189 -14.45 -1.70 0.31
C ALA A 189 -14.95 -0.40 -0.33
N THR A 190 -14.74 -0.27 -1.63
CA THR A 190 -15.24 0.81 -2.45
C THR A 190 -16.61 0.45 -3.02
N ALA A 191 -17.31 1.41 -3.63
CA ALA A 191 -18.58 1.15 -4.30
C ALA A 191 -18.38 1.07 -5.80
N ASP A 192 -18.70 -0.08 -6.39
CA ASP A 192 -18.88 -0.19 -7.83
C ASP A 192 -20.12 0.61 -8.29
N ALA A 193 -20.04 1.13 -9.52
CA ALA A 193 -21.13 1.90 -10.12
C ALA A 193 -22.39 1.03 -10.34
N GLY A 194 -23.56 1.59 -10.02
CA GLY A 194 -24.85 0.96 -10.28
C GLY A 194 -25.89 1.28 -9.21
N ALA A 195 -27.16 0.99 -9.52
CA ALA A 195 -28.22 1.14 -8.55
C ALA A 195 -28.10 0.04 -7.47
N GLY A 196 -28.15 0.46 -6.20
CA GLY A 196 -28.32 -0.48 -5.09
C GLY A 196 -29.75 -1.01 -5.05
N CYS A 197 -29.96 -2.02 -4.22
CA CYS A 197 -31.30 -2.51 -3.89
C CYS A 197 -32.29 -1.41 -3.46
N SER A 198 -31.77 -0.38 -2.78
CA SER A 198 -32.46 0.88 -2.53
C SER A 198 -31.44 1.98 -2.21
N GLY A 199 -31.60 3.19 -2.74
CA GLY A 199 -30.60 4.24 -2.54
C GLY A 199 -29.20 3.90 -3.09
N THR A 200 -28.21 4.65 -2.62
CA THR A 200 -26.83 4.58 -3.14
C THR A 200 -26.02 3.49 -2.46
N VAL A 201 -25.25 2.74 -3.25
CA VAL A 201 -24.26 1.78 -2.74
C VAL A 201 -23.09 2.57 -2.15
N LYS A 202 -22.69 2.24 -0.91
CA LYS A 202 -21.57 2.90 -0.23
C LYS A 202 -20.27 2.10 -0.33
N TYR A 203 -20.41 0.79 -0.40
CA TYR A 203 -19.35 -0.19 -0.51
C TYR A 203 -19.99 -1.50 -0.97
N ASP A 204 -19.24 -2.31 -1.70
CA ASP A 204 -19.67 -3.65 -2.11
C ASP A 204 -18.52 -4.66 -2.15
N VAL A 205 -18.89 -5.94 -2.11
CA VAL A 205 -17.98 -7.04 -2.37
C VAL A 205 -18.69 -8.05 -3.23
N TRP A 206 -17.95 -8.69 -4.14
CA TRP A 206 -18.55 -9.45 -5.21
C TRP A 206 -18.22 -10.93 -5.13
N TYR A 207 -19.17 -11.76 -5.55
CA TYR A 207 -18.99 -13.20 -5.67
C TYR A 207 -19.58 -13.69 -6.98
N THR A 208 -19.14 -14.86 -7.45
CA THR A 208 -19.76 -15.54 -8.58
C THR A 208 -20.10 -16.97 -8.23
N PHE A 209 -21.10 -17.54 -8.90
CA PHE A 209 -21.33 -18.98 -8.86
C PHE A 209 -22.01 -19.45 -10.13
N VAL A 210 -21.82 -20.73 -10.46
CA VAL A 210 -22.58 -21.41 -11.52
C VAL A 210 -23.74 -22.14 -10.87
N ALA A 211 -24.98 -21.78 -11.21
CA ALA A 211 -26.16 -22.42 -10.65
C ALA A 211 -26.19 -23.91 -11.02
N GLN A 212 -26.32 -24.79 -10.03
CA GLN A 212 -26.43 -26.25 -10.26
C GLN A 212 -27.88 -26.72 -10.39
N SER A 213 -28.83 -25.93 -9.91
CA SER A 213 -30.26 -26.18 -9.98
C SER A 213 -31.04 -24.87 -9.99
N SER A 214 -32.34 -24.93 -10.23
CA SER A 214 -33.23 -23.76 -10.15
C SER A 214 -33.50 -23.27 -8.73
N ASN A 215 -33.19 -24.10 -7.74
CA ASN A 215 -33.56 -23.89 -6.34
C ASN A 215 -32.35 -23.57 -5.46
N ALA A 216 -31.26 -23.07 -6.05
CA ALA A 216 -30.10 -22.61 -5.28
C ALA A 216 -30.52 -21.54 -4.26
N ILE A 217 -29.87 -21.54 -3.10
CA ILE A 217 -30.08 -20.54 -2.05
C ILE A 217 -28.75 -19.84 -1.84
N VAL A 218 -28.73 -18.54 -2.12
CA VAL A 218 -27.66 -17.63 -1.69
C VAL A 218 -28.14 -16.94 -0.44
N SER A 219 -27.34 -16.96 0.63
CA SER A 219 -27.70 -16.32 1.88
C SER A 219 -26.54 -15.58 2.54
N LEU A 220 -26.86 -14.47 3.19
CA LEU A 220 -25.97 -13.76 4.11
C LEU A 220 -26.46 -13.99 5.53
N THR A 221 -25.60 -14.57 6.35
CA THR A 221 -25.91 -14.91 7.75
C THR A 221 -24.92 -14.27 8.69
N SER A 222 -25.40 -13.88 9.88
CA SER A 222 -24.56 -13.36 10.97
C SER A 222 -23.69 -12.15 10.58
N PRO A 223 -24.29 -11.06 10.03
CA PRO A 223 -23.53 -9.83 9.82
C PRO A 223 -22.98 -9.30 11.15
N ASP A 224 -21.76 -8.75 11.11
CA ASP A 224 -21.17 -8.07 12.25
C ASP A 224 -22.00 -6.84 12.66
N VAL A 225 -21.91 -6.43 13.93
CA VAL A 225 -22.62 -5.25 14.45
C VAL A 225 -22.28 -3.95 13.70
N ASN A 226 -21.09 -3.88 13.09
CA ASN A 226 -20.64 -2.76 12.27
C ASN A 226 -21.18 -2.81 10.83
N PHE A 227 -21.92 -3.87 10.46
CA PHE A 227 -22.62 -4.00 9.18
C PHE A 227 -24.13 -4.24 9.39
N PRO A 228 -24.88 -3.24 9.90
CA PRO A 228 -26.23 -3.44 10.43
C PRO A 228 -27.34 -3.57 9.36
N THR A 229 -27.10 -3.11 8.13
CA THR A 229 -28.09 -3.11 7.05
C THR A 229 -27.56 -3.74 5.76
N PRO A 230 -27.08 -4.99 5.82
CA PRO A 230 -26.57 -5.68 4.65
C PRO A 230 -27.69 -5.95 3.65
N ARG A 231 -27.30 -6.12 2.39
CA ARG A 231 -28.20 -6.31 1.26
C ARG A 231 -27.56 -7.31 0.32
N ILE A 232 -28.39 -8.00 -0.45
CA ILE A 232 -27.92 -8.92 -1.49
C ILE A 232 -28.61 -8.57 -2.80
N GLN A 233 -27.82 -8.46 -3.85
CA GLN A 233 -28.26 -8.39 -5.23
C GLN A 233 -27.68 -9.57 -6.00
N ILE A 234 -28.44 -10.07 -6.98
CA ILE A 234 -27.93 -11.05 -7.94
C ILE A 234 -28.14 -10.50 -9.34
N PHE A 235 -27.12 -10.72 -10.16
CA PHE A 235 -27.06 -10.28 -11.53
C PHE A 235 -26.73 -11.44 -12.47
N THR A 236 -27.09 -11.24 -13.73
CA THR A 236 -26.57 -11.96 -14.88
C THR A 236 -25.74 -11.01 -15.76
N GLY A 237 -24.96 -11.56 -16.69
CA GLY A 237 -24.09 -10.79 -17.57
C GLY A 237 -22.67 -10.68 -17.05
N THR A 238 -21.92 -9.70 -17.55
CA THR A 238 -20.52 -9.43 -17.19
C THR A 238 -20.41 -8.10 -16.46
N CYS A 239 -19.36 -7.92 -15.64
CA CYS A 239 -19.06 -6.64 -15.01
C CYS A 239 -19.07 -5.50 -16.05
N GLY A 240 -19.70 -4.37 -15.72
CA GLY A 240 -19.95 -3.25 -16.64
C GLY A 240 -21.23 -3.36 -17.48
N ALA A 241 -21.87 -4.53 -17.57
CA ALA A 241 -23.12 -4.77 -18.28
C ALA A 241 -24.04 -5.76 -17.54
N LEU A 242 -24.09 -5.64 -16.21
CA LEU A 242 -24.86 -6.52 -15.35
C LEU A 242 -26.36 -6.21 -15.42
N THR A 243 -27.19 -7.26 -15.50
CA THR A 243 -28.65 -7.17 -15.38
C THR A 243 -29.09 -7.75 -14.06
N GLN A 244 -29.71 -6.94 -13.20
CA GLN A 244 -30.21 -7.38 -11.90
C GLN A 244 -31.37 -8.36 -12.09
N THR A 245 -31.26 -9.54 -11.50
CA THR A 245 -32.31 -10.56 -11.48
C THR A 245 -32.91 -10.73 -10.09
N PHE A 246 -32.21 -10.32 -9.04
CA PHE A 246 -32.69 -10.39 -7.65
C PHE A 246 -32.21 -9.20 -6.83
N CYS A 247 -32.99 -8.83 -5.82
CA CYS A 247 -32.60 -7.86 -4.82
C CYS A 247 -33.34 -8.13 -3.50
N ASN A 248 -32.61 -8.05 -2.38
CA ASN A 248 -33.16 -8.13 -1.03
C ASN A 248 -32.49 -7.10 -0.09
N THR A 249 -33.30 -6.38 0.69
CA THR A 249 -32.87 -5.34 1.64
C THR A 249 -32.90 -5.78 3.09
N ALA A 250 -33.22 -7.05 3.38
CA ALA A 250 -33.26 -7.59 4.73
C ALA A 250 -31.84 -7.86 5.28
N ALA A 251 -31.67 -7.63 6.59
CA ALA A 251 -30.37 -7.80 7.28
C ALA A 251 -29.85 -9.25 7.26
N THR A 252 -30.74 -10.21 7.11
CA THR A 252 -30.42 -11.58 6.71
C THR A 252 -31.25 -11.88 5.49
N ALA A 253 -30.59 -12.20 4.38
CA ALA A 253 -31.23 -12.41 3.10
C ALA A 253 -30.97 -13.84 2.65
N ALA A 254 -32.00 -14.47 2.06
CA ALA A 254 -31.92 -15.73 1.36
C ALA A 254 -32.72 -15.61 0.05
N THR A 255 -32.25 -16.23 -1.03
CA THR A 255 -32.85 -16.13 -2.37
C THR A 255 -33.94 -17.16 -2.61
N THR A 256 -34.91 -17.25 -1.71
CA THR A 256 -36.02 -18.19 -1.90
C THR A 256 -36.80 -17.83 -3.17
N ASN A 257 -37.03 -18.82 -4.04
CA ASN A 257 -37.82 -18.70 -5.27
C ASN A 257 -37.25 -17.77 -6.37
N HIS A 258 -35.93 -17.58 -6.43
CA HIS A 258 -35.32 -16.83 -7.55
C HIS A 258 -35.44 -17.55 -8.91
N ASN A 259 -35.60 -18.88 -8.90
CA ASN A 259 -35.70 -19.75 -10.08
C ASN A 259 -34.50 -19.60 -11.03
N PHE A 260 -33.33 -20.01 -10.54
CA PHE A 260 -32.08 -19.96 -11.30
C PHE A 260 -32.12 -20.87 -12.56
N VAL A 261 -31.28 -20.57 -13.54
CA VAL A 261 -31.07 -21.46 -14.70
C VAL A 261 -29.80 -22.26 -14.47
N ALA A 262 -29.94 -23.59 -14.38
CA ALA A 262 -28.79 -24.48 -14.20
C ALA A 262 -27.75 -24.30 -15.33
N GLY A 263 -26.47 -24.27 -14.96
CA GLY A 263 -25.36 -24.00 -15.87
C GLY A 263 -25.10 -22.51 -16.15
N THR A 264 -25.96 -21.60 -15.70
CA THR A 264 -25.76 -20.15 -15.86
C THR A 264 -24.88 -19.61 -14.73
N THR A 265 -23.95 -18.71 -15.07
CA THR A 265 -23.14 -17.97 -14.09
C THR A 265 -23.91 -16.75 -13.61
N TYR A 266 -23.97 -16.59 -12.29
CA TYR A 266 -24.56 -15.44 -11.63
C TYR A 266 -23.50 -14.71 -10.82
N THR A 267 -23.63 -13.39 -10.76
CA THR A 267 -22.79 -12.53 -9.93
C THR A 267 -23.61 -12.04 -8.74
N ILE A 268 -23.06 -12.14 -7.54
CA ILE A 268 -23.66 -11.70 -6.28
C ILE A 268 -22.94 -10.44 -5.82
N ARG A 269 -23.71 -9.49 -5.32
CA ARG A 269 -23.23 -8.33 -4.56
C ARG A 269 -23.94 -8.27 -3.21
#